data_AF-A0A327VP93-F1
#
_entry.id   AF-A0A327VP93-F1
#
_cell.length_a   1.000
_cell.length_b   1.000
_cell.length_c   1.000
_cell.angle_alpha   90.00
_cell.angle_beta   90.00
_cell.angle_gamma   90.00
#
_symmetry.space_group_name_H-M   'P 1'
#
loop_
_entity.id
_entity.type
_entity.pdbx_description
1 polymer ?
#
loop_
_entity_poly.entity_id
_entity_poly.type
_entity_poly.pdbx_seq_one_letter_code
_entity_poly.pdbx_strand_id
1 'polypeptide(L)'
;MKKSLLLFVLTLAGLGAYAQVDTIKWGLEDSRTEWKNDAGALPHLSGFFQANAPVNYPDGAKGWWHLLDIRHSNAVNLFAMQFAGGFYDQKLYFRKTANSASTPWSQVVLTRDGKTGLMTDNPRALFDVGLSSTNNTDVITSVLARLPEWNDNGIGNCLAVRSGNTQPTDVKSFSLEHYFGQYLNSSINFYRGSDAGDGFMTFATSAGTERMRITYWGNVGIGTTTPQSKLAVAGTITAQKVKVTATGWPDFVFADDYQLPSLSAVEQYIRTHRHLPEVPAADEVEKNGQDLGEMNKKLLQKVEELTLYVIELQKQVNALQEKVNK
;
A
#
# COMPACT_ATOMS: atom_id res chain seq x y z
N MET A 1 49.25 31.61 -62.78
CA MET A 1 48.36 32.61 -63.40
C MET A 1 46.92 32.10 -63.39
N LYS A 2 46.08 32.55 -62.46
CA LYS A 2 44.62 32.39 -62.51
C LYS A 2 44.01 33.77 -62.28
N LYS A 3 43.15 34.16 -63.21
CA LYS A 3 42.59 35.50 -63.40
C LYS A 3 41.59 35.81 -62.28
N SER A 4 41.76 36.95 -61.60
CA SER A 4 40.72 37.51 -60.72
C SER A 4 39.68 38.22 -61.59
N LEU A 5 38.41 37.83 -61.43
CA LEU A 5 37.26 38.56 -61.94
C LEU A 5 36.75 39.43 -60.78
N LEU A 6 36.93 40.74 -60.88
CA LEU A 6 36.41 41.71 -59.93
C LEU A 6 34.98 42.07 -60.35
N LEU A 7 33.97 41.57 -59.64
CA LEU A 7 32.58 41.95 -59.85
C LEU A 7 32.25 43.15 -58.97
N PHE A 8 32.20 44.34 -59.58
CA PHE A 8 31.73 45.56 -58.93
C PHE A 8 30.20 45.55 -58.94
N VAL A 9 29.57 45.32 -57.80
CA VAL A 9 28.11 45.52 -57.66
C VAL A 9 27.91 46.89 -57.01
N LEU A 10 27.39 47.80 -57.82
CA LEU A 10 26.92 49.12 -57.44
C LEU A 10 25.69 48.95 -56.55
N THR A 11 25.78 49.33 -55.27
CA THR A 11 24.61 49.36 -54.38
C THR A 11 23.72 50.54 -54.76
N LEU A 12 22.57 50.24 -55.38
CA LEU A 12 21.40 51.10 -55.33
C LEU A 12 20.72 50.89 -53.98
N ALA A 13 20.40 51.98 -53.30
CA ALA A 13 19.76 51.98 -51.99
C ALA A 13 18.39 51.25 -52.01
N GLY A 14 18.15 50.41 -51.00
CA GLY A 14 16.82 49.92 -50.65
C GLY A 14 16.72 48.41 -50.50
N LEU A 15 16.40 47.97 -49.27
CA LEU A 15 16.08 46.61 -48.82
C LEU A 15 17.25 45.63 -48.74
N GLY A 16 17.73 45.44 -47.52
CA GLY A 16 18.75 44.44 -47.17
C GLY A 16 18.27 43.02 -47.44
N ALA A 17 18.90 42.37 -48.40
CA ALA A 17 18.89 40.92 -48.54
C ALA A 17 19.94 40.35 -47.57
N TYR A 18 19.48 39.70 -46.50
CA TYR A 18 20.34 38.83 -45.69
C TYR A 18 20.57 37.52 -46.44
N ALA A 19 21.64 37.45 -47.22
CA ALA A 19 22.22 36.17 -47.64
C ALA A 19 23.41 35.88 -46.72
N GLN A 20 23.15 35.30 -45.54
CA GLN A 20 24.22 34.77 -44.70
C GLN A 20 24.51 33.33 -45.15
N VAL A 21 25.48 33.18 -46.05
CA VAL A 21 26.10 31.88 -46.38
C VAL A 21 27.33 31.72 -45.50
N ASP A 22 27.10 31.61 -44.20
CA ASP A 22 28.11 31.15 -43.24
C ASP A 22 27.55 29.94 -42.52
N THR A 23 28.37 28.90 -42.39
CA THR A 23 28.07 27.78 -41.49
C THR A 23 27.87 28.41 -40.11
N ILE A 24 26.65 28.33 -39.55
CA ILE A 24 26.38 28.85 -38.20
C ILE A 24 27.27 28.08 -37.22
N LYS A 25 28.42 28.65 -36.86
CA LYS A 25 29.36 28.15 -35.86
C LYS A 25 29.08 28.91 -34.56
N TRP A 26 28.61 28.19 -33.54
CA TRP A 26 28.48 28.71 -32.18
C TRP A 26 29.67 28.22 -31.34
N GLY A 27 30.30 29.11 -30.54
CA GLY A 27 31.29 28.78 -29.50
C GLY A 27 32.73 29.31 -29.68
N LEU A 28 33.58 29.12 -28.66
CA LEU A 28 34.98 29.60 -28.59
C LEU A 28 35.94 28.66 -29.33
N GLU A 29 36.92 29.20 -30.06
CA GLU A 29 38.01 28.41 -30.69
C GLU A 29 37.55 27.27 -31.63
N ASP A 30 36.54 27.51 -32.47
CA ASP A 30 35.90 26.47 -33.29
C ASP A 30 35.29 25.29 -32.48
N SER A 31 35.18 25.40 -31.15
CA SER A 31 34.49 24.45 -30.28
C SER A 31 33.02 24.83 -30.11
N ARG A 32 32.13 23.84 -30.02
CA ARG A 32 30.66 24.05 -30.00
C ARG A 32 30.09 24.50 -28.63
N THR A 33 30.93 24.88 -27.67
CA THR A 33 30.51 25.16 -26.28
C THR A 33 31.22 26.38 -25.72
N GLU A 34 30.49 27.30 -25.09
CA GLU A 34 31.03 28.51 -24.46
C GLU A 34 31.18 28.37 -22.95
N TRP A 35 31.94 29.26 -22.31
CA TRP A 35 32.09 29.26 -20.86
C TRP A 35 30.99 30.07 -20.18
N LYS A 36 30.33 29.47 -19.18
CA LYS A 36 29.39 30.19 -18.31
C LYS A 36 29.37 29.60 -16.91
N ASN A 37 30.36 29.99 -16.12
CA ASN A 37 30.47 29.59 -14.72
C ASN A 37 29.31 30.10 -13.87
N ASP A 38 28.72 31.25 -14.19
CA ASP A 38 27.49 31.72 -13.54
C ASP A 38 26.30 31.65 -14.50
N ALA A 39 25.36 30.73 -14.24
CA ALA A 39 24.16 30.55 -15.05
C ALA A 39 23.21 31.76 -15.02
N GLY A 40 23.40 32.67 -14.06
CA GLY A 40 22.70 33.94 -13.88
C GLY A 40 23.47 35.17 -14.39
N ALA A 41 24.70 35.03 -14.89
CA ALA A 41 25.52 36.19 -15.27
C ALA A 41 25.13 36.84 -16.62
N LEU A 42 25.34 38.15 -16.68
CA LEU A 42 25.26 39.01 -17.87
C LEU A 42 26.58 38.96 -18.68
N PRO A 43 26.55 39.21 -20.01
CA PRO A 43 25.37 39.39 -20.84
C PRO A 43 24.62 38.06 -21.04
N HIS A 44 23.29 38.13 -21.09
CA HIS A 44 22.46 36.94 -21.24
C HIS A 44 22.36 36.55 -22.70
N LEU A 45 23.22 35.62 -23.13
CA LEU A 45 23.17 35.01 -24.45
C LEU A 45 22.49 33.65 -24.38
N SER A 46 21.68 33.35 -25.41
CA SER A 46 21.22 31.99 -25.66
C SER A 46 22.39 31.16 -26.17
N GLY A 47 22.51 29.90 -25.74
CA GLY A 47 23.60 29.05 -26.18
C GLY A 47 23.78 27.76 -25.38
N PHE A 48 24.84 27.05 -25.74
CA PHE A 48 25.32 25.85 -25.07
C PHE A 48 26.61 26.21 -24.32
N PHE A 49 26.61 26.01 -23.02
CA PHE A 49 27.67 26.42 -22.14
C PHE A 49 28.19 25.27 -21.29
N GLN A 50 29.42 25.44 -20.83
CA GLN A 50 30.05 24.62 -19.81
C GLN A 50 30.51 25.50 -18.64
N ALA A 51 30.54 24.90 -17.45
CA ALA A 51 31.10 25.50 -16.24
C ALA A 51 32.05 24.51 -15.58
N ASN A 52 33.11 25.03 -14.95
CA ASN A 52 34.00 24.28 -14.04
C ASN A 52 33.94 24.80 -12.60
N ALA A 53 33.38 26.00 -12.41
CA ALA A 53 33.13 26.64 -11.13
C ALA A 53 31.69 27.17 -11.10
N PRO A 54 30.68 26.28 -10.99
CA PRO A 54 29.28 26.61 -11.20
C PRO A 54 28.72 27.53 -10.08
N VAL A 55 28.06 28.60 -10.49
CA VAL A 55 27.34 29.59 -9.68
C VAL A 55 25.92 29.73 -10.26
N ASN A 56 24.89 29.77 -9.41
CA ASN A 56 23.47 29.75 -9.83
C ASN A 56 23.06 28.50 -10.65
N TYR A 57 23.79 27.40 -10.51
CA TYR A 57 23.42 26.05 -10.97
C TYR A 57 22.57 25.33 -9.90
N PRO A 58 22.08 24.11 -10.16
CA PRO A 58 21.35 23.33 -9.15
C PRO A 58 22.10 23.21 -7.82
N ASP A 59 21.35 23.13 -6.71
CA ASP A 59 21.92 23.11 -5.36
C ASP A 59 22.97 22.01 -5.20
N GLY A 60 24.13 22.39 -4.64
CA GLY A 60 25.26 21.48 -4.47
C GLY A 60 26.16 21.30 -5.70
N ALA A 61 25.90 22.01 -6.80
CA ALA A 61 26.75 21.99 -7.99
C ALA A 61 28.22 22.33 -7.67
N LYS A 62 29.12 21.45 -8.09
CA LYS A 62 30.58 21.60 -8.04
C LYS A 62 31.18 21.00 -9.31
N GLY A 63 32.36 21.48 -9.73
CA GLY A 63 33.08 20.91 -10.86
C GLY A 63 32.40 21.16 -12.21
N TRP A 64 32.40 20.15 -13.08
CA TRP A 64 32.02 20.31 -14.49
C TRP A 64 30.53 20.13 -14.76
N TRP A 65 29.92 21.12 -15.43
CA TRP A 65 28.48 21.19 -15.72
C TRP A 65 28.20 21.63 -17.15
N HIS A 66 27.15 21.05 -17.74
CA HIS A 66 26.53 21.54 -18.97
C HIS A 66 25.40 22.50 -18.64
N LEU A 67 25.22 23.53 -19.47
CA LEU A 67 24.10 24.46 -19.43
C LEU A 67 23.60 24.72 -20.85
N LEU A 68 22.33 24.43 -21.09
CA LEU A 68 21.58 24.94 -22.23
C LEU A 68 20.76 26.14 -21.74
N ASP A 69 20.96 27.29 -22.36
CA ASP A 69 20.34 28.54 -21.96
C ASP A 69 19.57 29.14 -23.14
N ILE A 70 18.27 29.36 -22.98
CA ILE A 70 17.39 29.93 -24.01
C ILE A 70 16.81 31.22 -23.45
N ARG A 71 17.30 32.36 -23.94
CA ARG A 71 17.01 33.70 -23.44
C ARG A 71 15.94 34.42 -24.25
N HIS A 72 15.18 35.26 -23.55
CA HIS A 72 14.34 36.30 -24.15
C HIS A 72 15.22 37.34 -24.87
N SER A 73 14.70 38.01 -25.91
CA SER A 73 15.44 38.96 -26.76
C SER A 73 15.92 40.24 -26.06
N ASN A 74 15.51 40.47 -24.81
CA ASN A 74 15.96 41.61 -24.02
C ASN A 74 17.22 41.24 -23.24
N ALA A 75 18.36 41.79 -23.67
CA ALA A 75 19.68 41.47 -23.13
C ALA A 75 19.90 41.91 -21.66
N VAL A 76 19.03 42.76 -21.10
CA VAL A 76 19.12 43.24 -19.72
C VAL A 76 18.32 42.36 -18.76
N ASN A 77 17.29 41.66 -19.25
CA ASN A 77 16.43 40.84 -18.39
C ASN A 77 16.90 39.39 -18.37
N LEU A 78 16.87 38.79 -17.18
CA LEU A 78 17.12 37.37 -16.97
C LEU A 78 15.82 36.56 -17.17
N PHE A 79 15.13 36.70 -18.30
CA PHE A 79 14.04 35.78 -18.67
C PHE A 79 14.59 34.68 -19.57
N ALA A 80 14.62 33.46 -19.04
CA ALA A 80 15.23 32.32 -19.71
C ALA A 80 14.54 31.01 -19.35
N MET A 81 14.58 30.08 -20.30
CA MET A 81 14.45 28.65 -20.01
C MET A 81 15.85 28.05 -20.00
N GLN A 82 16.20 27.37 -18.92
CA GLN A 82 17.52 26.77 -18.76
C GLN A 82 17.39 25.28 -18.49
N PHE A 83 18.32 24.50 -19.04
CA PHE A 83 18.55 23.11 -18.69
C PHE A 83 19.99 22.93 -18.26
N ALA A 84 20.25 22.16 -17.21
CA ALA A 84 21.60 21.91 -16.72
C ALA A 84 21.78 20.46 -16.30
N GLY A 85 23.01 19.97 -16.34
CA GLY A 85 23.37 18.63 -15.86
C GLY A 85 24.85 18.53 -15.55
N GLY A 86 25.22 17.73 -14.55
CA GLY A 86 26.61 17.47 -14.20
C GLY A 86 27.27 16.55 -15.23
N PHE A 87 28.57 16.68 -15.45
CA PHE A 87 29.29 15.83 -16.41
C PHE A 87 29.37 14.35 -15.98
N TYR A 88 29.21 14.09 -14.68
CA TYR A 88 29.51 12.78 -14.06
C TYR A 88 28.28 12.06 -13.52
N ASP A 89 27.08 12.62 -13.72
CA ASP A 89 25.82 11.97 -13.42
C ASP A 89 24.88 12.06 -14.62
N GLN A 90 23.68 11.51 -14.49
CA GLN A 90 22.66 11.59 -15.53
C GLN A 90 21.58 12.62 -15.19
N LYS A 91 21.73 13.40 -14.10
CA LYS A 91 20.69 14.28 -13.58
C LYS A 91 20.49 15.44 -14.54
N LEU A 92 19.27 15.56 -15.06
CA LEU A 92 18.84 16.69 -15.86
C LEU A 92 18.01 17.64 -15.00
N TYR A 93 18.33 18.92 -15.03
CA TYR A 93 17.61 19.97 -14.33
C TYR A 93 17.06 20.97 -15.32
N PHE A 94 15.94 21.61 -14.99
CA PHE A 94 15.40 22.73 -15.74
C PHE A 94 14.94 23.84 -14.80
N ARG A 95 14.93 25.08 -15.30
CA ARG A 95 14.22 26.20 -14.65
C ARG A 95 13.75 27.23 -15.66
N LYS A 96 12.79 28.06 -15.24
CA LYS A 96 12.45 29.32 -15.91
C LYS A 96 12.84 30.46 -15.00
N THR A 97 13.84 31.25 -15.36
CA THR A 97 14.50 32.19 -14.42
C THR A 97 13.59 33.33 -13.95
N ALA A 98 12.55 33.70 -14.69
CA ALA A 98 11.58 34.74 -14.30
C ALA A 98 12.24 36.06 -13.82
N ASN A 99 13.32 36.48 -14.48
CA ASN A 99 14.13 37.65 -14.15
C ASN A 99 14.93 37.56 -12.82
N SER A 100 15.15 36.36 -12.27
CA SER A 100 15.94 36.15 -11.06
C SER A 100 16.96 35.01 -11.19
N ALA A 101 18.22 35.30 -10.87
CA ALA A 101 19.33 34.34 -10.95
C ALA A 101 19.24 33.25 -9.89
N SER A 102 18.58 33.56 -8.77
CA SER A 102 18.34 32.66 -7.65
C SER A 102 17.09 31.80 -7.81
N THR A 103 16.37 31.88 -8.93
CA THR A 103 15.20 31.02 -9.16
C THR A 103 15.61 29.55 -9.06
N PRO A 104 14.92 28.75 -8.21
CA PRO A 104 15.29 27.35 -7.97
C PRO A 104 15.25 26.49 -9.23
N TRP A 105 16.06 25.43 -9.22
CA TRP A 105 16.09 24.41 -10.27
C TRP A 105 15.16 23.24 -9.95
N SER A 106 14.50 22.70 -10.97
CA SER A 106 13.67 21.50 -10.89
C SER A 106 14.37 20.34 -11.60
N GLN A 107 14.53 19.20 -10.92
CA GLN A 107 15.10 18.01 -11.53
C GLN A 107 14.06 17.29 -12.40
N VAL A 108 14.45 16.90 -13.62
CA VAL A 108 13.71 15.99 -14.51
C VAL A 108 14.03 14.55 -14.12
N VAL A 109 12.99 13.73 -14.02
CA VAL A 109 13.08 12.33 -13.59
C VAL A 109 13.64 11.48 -14.74
N LEU A 110 14.67 10.69 -14.45
CA LEU A 110 15.37 9.87 -15.42
C LEU A 110 14.78 8.47 -15.52
N THR A 111 14.79 7.94 -16.74
CA THR A 111 14.65 6.52 -17.01
C THR A 111 16.03 5.86 -16.97
N ARG A 112 16.16 4.73 -16.28
CA ARG A 112 17.34 3.85 -16.31
C ARG A 112 16.90 2.50 -16.84
N ASP A 113 17.53 2.01 -17.90
CA ASP A 113 17.19 0.72 -18.53
C ASP A 113 15.68 0.58 -18.87
N GLY A 114 15.04 1.68 -19.27
CA GLY A 114 13.59 1.74 -19.58
C GLY A 114 12.67 1.86 -18.36
N LYS A 115 13.21 2.03 -17.15
CA LYS A 115 12.48 2.16 -15.89
C LYS A 115 12.57 3.56 -15.32
N THR A 116 11.46 4.14 -14.89
CA THR A 116 11.40 5.47 -14.26
C THR A 116 11.46 5.35 -12.74
N GLY A 117 12.48 5.94 -12.12
CA GLY A 117 12.64 6.00 -10.67
C GLY A 117 12.28 7.37 -10.11
N LEU A 118 11.31 7.46 -9.19
CA LEU A 118 11.09 8.66 -8.37
C LEU A 118 11.72 8.45 -7.00
N MET A 119 12.67 9.33 -6.64
CA MET A 119 13.39 9.26 -5.36
C MET A 119 14.16 7.94 -5.13
N THR A 120 14.45 7.19 -6.20
CA THR A 120 15.30 5.98 -6.20
C THR A 120 16.31 6.04 -7.35
N ASP A 121 17.59 5.80 -7.05
CA ASP A 121 18.67 5.79 -8.05
C ASP A 121 18.85 4.40 -8.71
N ASN A 122 18.08 3.40 -8.26
CA ASN A 122 18.13 2.04 -8.75
C ASN A 122 16.71 1.46 -8.93
N PRO A 123 15.91 2.00 -9.88
CA PRO A 123 14.55 1.54 -10.09
C PRO A 123 14.52 0.05 -10.47
N ARG A 124 13.70 -0.73 -9.76
CA ARG A 124 13.56 -2.18 -9.95
C ARG A 124 12.36 -2.53 -10.83
N ALA A 125 11.36 -1.66 -10.91
CA ALA A 125 10.17 -1.78 -11.77
C ALA A 125 10.08 -0.65 -12.82
N LEU A 126 9.20 -0.78 -13.83
CA LEU A 126 9.00 0.24 -14.88
C LEU A 126 8.67 1.63 -14.31
N PHE A 127 7.94 1.67 -13.21
CA PHE A 127 7.74 2.84 -12.39
C PHE A 127 8.04 2.43 -10.94
N ASP A 128 9.08 3.00 -10.36
CA ASP A 128 9.53 2.68 -9.01
C ASP A 128 9.62 3.97 -8.20
N VAL A 129 8.82 4.03 -7.14
CA VAL A 129 8.81 5.15 -6.20
C VAL A 129 9.44 4.63 -4.91
N GLY A 130 10.69 5.01 -4.69
CA GLY A 130 11.47 4.57 -3.54
C GLY A 130 11.99 5.74 -2.74
N LEU A 131 12.59 5.46 -1.59
CA LEU A 131 13.34 6.44 -0.81
C LEU A 131 14.80 6.01 -0.82
N SER A 132 15.65 6.69 -1.59
CA SER A 132 17.09 6.43 -1.63
C SER A 132 17.82 6.91 -0.37
N SER A 133 17.19 7.78 0.43
CA SER A 133 17.73 8.26 1.72
C SER A 133 17.08 7.57 2.92
N THR A 134 17.89 7.06 3.85
CA THR A 134 17.44 6.31 5.04
C THR A 134 16.96 7.20 6.20
N ASN A 135 16.91 8.52 6.03
CA ASN A 135 16.80 9.46 7.15
C ASN A 135 15.35 9.71 7.59
N ASN A 136 14.37 9.35 6.76
CA ASN A 136 12.96 9.42 7.10
C ASN A 136 12.18 8.35 6.32
N THR A 137 11.87 7.25 6.99
CA THR A 137 11.14 6.13 6.39
C THR A 137 9.63 6.22 6.62
N ASP A 138 9.13 7.12 7.46
CA ASP A 138 7.68 7.32 7.69
C ASP A 138 7.12 8.50 6.89
N VAL A 139 6.91 8.27 5.59
CA VAL A 139 6.44 9.30 4.66
C VAL A 139 5.48 8.71 3.65
N ILE A 140 4.60 9.56 3.13
CA ILE A 140 3.80 9.21 1.96
C ILE A 140 4.72 9.26 0.75
N THR A 141 4.97 8.08 0.17
CA THR A 141 5.85 7.92 -0.98
C THR A 141 5.12 8.18 -2.27
N SER A 142 3.83 7.83 -2.35
CA SER A 142 3.03 8.01 -3.55
C SER A 142 1.57 8.31 -3.24
N VAL A 143 0.94 9.10 -4.10
CA VAL A 143 -0.51 9.33 -4.10
C VAL A 143 -1.07 8.69 -5.37
N LEU A 144 -1.85 7.63 -5.21
CA LEU A 144 -2.38 6.81 -6.30
C LEU A 144 -3.66 7.40 -6.91
N ALA A 145 -4.44 8.11 -6.09
CA ALA A 145 -5.63 8.83 -6.52
C ALA A 145 -5.86 10.04 -5.60
N ARG A 146 -6.40 11.13 -6.15
CA ARG A 146 -6.70 12.35 -5.42
C ARG A 146 -8.01 12.94 -5.88
N LEU A 147 -8.79 13.41 -4.92
CA LEU A 147 -10.01 14.18 -5.15
C LEU A 147 -9.71 15.69 -5.00
N PRO A 148 -10.39 16.57 -5.76
CA PRO A 148 -10.17 18.01 -5.68
C PRO A 148 -10.66 18.62 -4.36
N GLU A 149 -11.62 17.99 -3.68
CA GLU A 149 -12.15 18.45 -2.40
C GLU A 149 -11.10 18.34 -1.28
N TRP A 150 -11.00 19.38 -0.45
CA TRP A 150 -10.08 19.44 0.71
C TRP A 150 -8.61 19.21 0.35
N ASN A 151 -8.19 19.62 -0.86
CA ASN A 151 -6.81 19.51 -1.35
C ASN A 151 -5.89 20.67 -0.88
N ASP A 152 -6.38 21.52 0.01
CA ASP A 152 -5.69 22.70 0.53
C ASP A 152 -5.06 22.48 1.91
N ASN A 153 -5.36 21.35 2.58
CA ASN A 153 -4.90 21.04 3.93
C ASN A 153 -4.29 19.63 4.03
N GLY A 154 -3.07 19.54 4.57
CA GLY A 154 -2.38 18.26 4.79
C GLY A 154 -2.04 17.52 3.48
N ILE A 155 -2.22 16.20 3.47
CA ILE A 155 -2.09 15.39 2.24
C ILE A 155 -3.35 15.46 1.38
N GLY A 156 -4.45 16.02 1.88
CA GLY A 156 -5.73 16.16 1.18
C GLY A 156 -6.51 14.85 1.04
N ASN A 157 -7.65 14.91 0.34
CA ASN A 157 -8.49 13.75 0.09
C ASN A 157 -7.85 12.84 -0.97
N CYS A 158 -7.26 11.73 -0.54
CA CYS A 158 -6.47 10.88 -1.43
C CYS A 158 -6.35 9.43 -0.97
N LEU A 159 -5.98 8.57 -1.92
CA LEU A 159 -5.44 7.25 -1.69
C LEU A 159 -3.92 7.30 -1.80
N ALA A 160 -3.22 7.01 -0.72
CA ALA A 160 -1.78 7.17 -0.60
C ALA A 160 -1.09 5.86 -0.23
N VAL A 161 0.15 5.69 -0.69
CA VAL A 161 1.09 4.69 -0.16
C VAL A 161 2.02 5.41 0.80
N ARG A 162 2.06 4.94 2.04
CA ARG A 162 3.02 5.38 3.05
C ARG A 162 4.04 4.28 3.26
N SER A 163 5.31 4.64 3.20
CA SER A 163 6.37 3.81 3.80
C SER A 163 6.37 4.11 5.29
N GLY A 164 6.66 3.10 6.10
CA GLY A 164 6.91 3.26 7.52
C GLY A 164 8.32 2.80 7.88
N ASN A 165 8.62 2.85 9.17
CA ASN A 165 9.90 2.37 9.66
C ASN A 165 9.97 0.84 9.54
N THR A 166 11.19 0.31 9.49
CA THR A 166 11.43 -1.12 9.66
C THR A 166 12.00 -1.42 11.06
N GLN A 167 12.13 -0.45 11.95
CA GLN A 167 12.60 -0.67 13.32
C GLN A 167 11.82 0.23 14.29
N PRO A 168 11.42 -0.27 15.48
CA PRO A 168 11.59 -1.64 16.01
C PRO A 168 10.78 -2.70 15.23
N THR A 169 10.86 -3.99 15.60
CA THR A 169 10.05 -5.08 14.99
C THR A 169 8.55 -4.85 15.20
N ASP A 170 7.70 -5.48 14.37
CA ASP A 170 6.23 -5.36 14.43
C ASP A 170 5.68 -3.94 14.23
N VAL A 171 6.39 -3.10 13.48
CA VAL A 171 5.90 -1.79 13.03
C VAL A 171 5.44 -1.86 11.57
N LYS A 172 4.53 -0.94 11.20
CA LYS A 172 4.06 -0.79 9.83
C LYS A 172 5.25 -0.49 8.92
N SER A 173 5.53 -1.39 7.99
CA SER A 173 6.57 -1.19 6.97
C SER A 173 6.01 -0.45 5.77
N PHE A 174 4.77 -0.77 5.37
CA PHE A 174 4.03 -0.04 4.34
C PHE A 174 2.55 -0.01 4.67
N SER A 175 1.85 1.03 4.22
CA SER A 175 0.40 1.11 4.28
C SER A 175 -0.20 1.72 3.02
N LEU A 176 -1.39 1.24 2.67
CA LEU A 176 -2.30 1.89 1.73
C LEU A 176 -3.33 2.65 2.57
N GLU A 177 -3.34 3.98 2.44
CA GLU A 177 -4.03 4.88 3.34
C GLU A 177 -5.03 5.74 2.59
N HIS A 178 -6.27 5.77 3.06
CA HIS A 178 -7.28 6.71 2.60
C HIS A 178 -7.37 7.88 3.58
N TYR A 179 -7.15 9.07 3.06
CA TYR A 179 -7.23 10.32 3.79
C TYR A 179 -8.47 11.11 3.40
N PHE A 180 -9.07 11.77 4.39
CA PHE A 180 -10.07 12.81 4.18
C PHE A 180 -9.55 14.11 4.77
N GLY A 181 -8.98 14.98 3.92
CA GLY A 181 -8.21 16.14 4.36
C GLY A 181 -6.93 15.71 5.08
N GLN A 182 -6.76 16.12 6.33
CA GLN A 182 -5.62 15.73 7.18
C GLN A 182 -5.85 14.44 7.99
N TYR A 183 -7.06 13.89 7.97
CA TYR A 183 -7.42 12.77 8.83
C TYR A 183 -7.26 11.43 8.09
N LEU A 184 -6.53 10.50 8.71
CA LEU A 184 -6.52 9.11 8.27
C LEU A 184 -7.91 8.51 8.51
N ASN A 185 -8.58 8.07 7.45
CA ASN A 185 -9.91 7.49 7.56
C ASN A 185 -9.83 5.97 7.71
N SER A 186 -9.14 5.31 6.79
CA SER A 186 -8.93 3.87 6.77
C SER A 186 -7.58 3.50 6.16
N SER A 187 -7.10 2.30 6.49
CA SER A 187 -5.84 1.79 5.94
C SER A 187 -5.81 0.26 5.86
N ILE A 188 -5.02 -0.22 4.91
CA ILE A 188 -4.49 -1.59 4.90
C ILE A 188 -3.00 -1.47 5.24
N ASN A 189 -2.58 -2.14 6.30
CA ASN A 189 -1.21 -2.01 6.81
C ASN A 189 -0.48 -3.34 6.71
N PHE A 190 0.76 -3.26 6.24
CA PHE A 190 1.69 -4.37 6.07
C PHE A 190 2.80 -4.22 7.11
N TYR A 191 2.86 -5.17 8.04
CA TYR A 191 3.88 -5.22 9.07
C TYR A 191 4.94 -6.21 8.63
N ARG A 192 6.21 -5.83 8.77
CA ARG A 192 7.25 -6.85 8.90
C ARG A 192 7.21 -7.36 10.34
N GLY A 193 7.42 -8.65 10.55
CA GLY A 193 7.68 -9.15 11.89
C GLY A 193 9.17 -9.03 12.23
N SER A 194 9.64 -9.82 13.19
CA SER A 194 11.04 -9.92 13.56
C SER A 194 11.98 -10.33 12.41
N ASP A 195 11.52 -11.19 11.51
CA ASP A 195 12.31 -11.86 10.47
C ASP A 195 11.72 -11.67 9.06
N ALA A 196 12.35 -12.28 8.05
CA ALA A 196 11.93 -12.17 6.65
C ALA A 196 10.55 -12.78 6.34
N GLY A 197 9.97 -13.52 7.29
CA GLY A 197 8.81 -14.36 7.06
C GLY A 197 7.89 -14.45 8.26
N ASP A 198 7.71 -13.41 9.05
CA ASP A 198 6.79 -13.40 10.20
C ASP A 198 5.89 -12.15 10.23
N GLY A 199 5.85 -11.43 9.10
CA GLY A 199 4.97 -10.30 8.90
C GLY A 199 3.49 -10.67 8.98
N PHE A 200 2.67 -9.66 9.24
CA PHE A 200 1.21 -9.78 9.30
C PHE A 200 0.55 -8.58 8.63
N MET A 201 -0.73 -8.72 8.34
CA MET A 201 -1.54 -7.66 7.74
C MET A 201 -2.66 -7.23 8.68
N THR A 202 -3.00 -5.95 8.64
CA THR A 202 -4.16 -5.42 9.36
C THR A 202 -5.01 -4.54 8.47
N PHE A 203 -6.29 -4.46 8.82
CA PHE A 203 -7.26 -3.55 8.24
C PHE A 203 -7.74 -2.63 9.35
N ALA A 204 -7.64 -1.33 9.13
CA ALA A 204 -7.97 -0.33 10.12
C ALA A 204 -8.96 0.69 9.58
N THR A 205 -9.83 1.16 10.48
CA THR A 205 -10.80 2.24 10.26
C THR A 205 -10.75 3.20 11.44
N SER A 206 -11.42 4.35 11.34
CA SER A 206 -11.52 5.30 12.46
C SER A 206 -10.14 5.71 12.99
N ALA A 207 -9.40 6.45 12.14
CA ALA A 207 -8.08 6.99 12.48
C ALA A 207 -7.03 5.92 12.84
N GLY A 208 -7.03 4.79 12.13
CA GLY A 208 -5.99 3.76 12.26
C GLY A 208 -6.27 2.70 13.33
N THR A 209 -7.48 2.64 13.87
CA THR A 209 -7.89 1.56 14.78
C THR A 209 -7.95 0.22 14.03
N GLU A 210 -7.15 -0.76 14.42
CA GLU A 210 -7.19 -2.13 13.90
C GLU A 210 -8.58 -2.75 14.14
N ARG A 211 -9.20 -3.24 13.06
CA ARG A 211 -10.50 -3.93 13.11
C ARG A 211 -10.37 -5.40 12.78
N MET A 212 -9.41 -5.73 11.92
CA MET A 212 -9.14 -7.09 11.47
C MET A 212 -7.65 -7.29 11.28
N ARG A 213 -7.16 -8.50 11.55
CA ARG A 213 -5.79 -8.91 11.23
C ARG A 213 -5.74 -10.27 10.60
N ILE A 214 -4.69 -10.47 9.80
CA ILE A 214 -4.28 -11.77 9.29
C ILE A 214 -2.84 -11.97 9.76
N THR A 215 -2.65 -12.90 10.69
CA THR A 215 -1.35 -13.24 11.24
C THR A 215 -0.49 -13.99 10.22
N TYR A 216 0.81 -14.09 10.47
CA TYR A 216 1.72 -14.92 9.70
C TYR A 216 1.22 -16.38 9.51
N TRP A 217 0.63 -16.97 10.55
CA TRP A 217 0.09 -18.34 10.52
C TRP A 217 -1.25 -18.48 9.78
N GLY A 218 -1.73 -17.40 9.17
CA GLY A 218 -3.00 -17.34 8.46
C GLY A 218 -4.22 -17.32 9.37
N ASN A 219 -4.06 -17.07 10.66
CA ASN A 219 -5.19 -16.87 11.57
C ASN A 219 -5.77 -15.47 11.38
N VAL A 220 -7.09 -15.41 11.22
CA VAL A 220 -7.86 -14.19 11.06
C VAL A 220 -8.45 -13.78 12.41
N GLY A 221 -8.13 -12.56 12.85
CA GLY A 221 -8.76 -11.93 14.02
C GLY A 221 -9.69 -10.81 13.58
N ILE A 222 -10.91 -10.76 14.13
CA ILE A 222 -11.84 -9.63 13.99
C ILE A 222 -12.12 -9.09 15.40
N GLY A 223 -11.76 -7.84 15.65
CA GLY A 223 -11.85 -7.22 16.98
C GLY A 223 -10.86 -7.76 18.01
N THR A 224 -9.90 -8.62 17.62
CA THR A 224 -8.86 -9.17 18.50
C THR A 224 -7.50 -9.17 17.80
N THR A 225 -6.45 -8.87 18.57
CA THR A 225 -5.06 -8.91 18.12
C THR A 225 -4.42 -10.29 18.29
N THR A 226 -5.05 -11.21 19.03
CA THR A 226 -4.48 -12.52 19.37
C THR A 226 -5.42 -13.66 18.96
N PRO A 227 -5.62 -13.90 17.65
CA PRO A 227 -6.52 -14.95 17.20
C PRO A 227 -5.99 -16.35 17.57
N GLN A 228 -6.73 -17.03 18.45
CA GLN A 228 -6.41 -18.36 18.99
C GLN A 228 -6.76 -19.52 18.04
N SER A 229 -7.43 -19.24 16.92
CA SER A 229 -7.86 -20.22 15.93
C SER A 229 -7.82 -19.59 14.53
N LYS A 230 -8.15 -20.37 13.48
CA LYS A 230 -8.15 -19.85 12.10
C LYS A 230 -9.05 -18.63 11.91
N LEU A 231 -10.15 -18.56 12.65
CA LEU A 231 -11.01 -17.39 12.72
C LEU A 231 -11.39 -17.15 14.19
N ALA A 232 -10.95 -16.02 14.74
CA ALA A 232 -11.33 -15.54 16.05
C ALA A 232 -12.08 -14.21 15.92
N VAL A 233 -13.27 -14.12 16.50
CA VAL A 233 -14.10 -12.91 16.50
C VAL A 233 -14.36 -12.51 17.95
N ALA A 234 -13.88 -11.34 18.36
CA ALA A 234 -14.20 -10.75 19.65
C ALA A 234 -15.50 -9.94 19.54
N GLY A 235 -16.63 -10.64 19.44
CA GLY A 235 -17.94 -10.04 19.27
C GLY A 235 -18.98 -11.04 18.76
N THR A 236 -20.13 -10.52 18.34
CA THR A 236 -21.23 -11.33 17.81
C THR A 236 -21.06 -11.63 16.33
N ILE A 237 -21.29 -12.88 15.93
CA ILE A 237 -21.38 -13.29 14.53
C ILE A 237 -22.86 -13.42 14.15
N THR A 238 -23.32 -12.57 13.24
CA THR A 238 -24.67 -12.68 12.65
C THR A 238 -24.55 -13.31 11.27
N ALA A 239 -25.23 -14.44 11.04
CA ALA A 239 -25.20 -15.17 9.79
C ALA A 239 -26.61 -15.60 9.36
N GLN A 240 -26.91 -15.55 8.07
CA GLN A 240 -28.17 -16.08 7.53
C GLN A 240 -28.21 -17.62 7.54
N LYS A 241 -27.04 -18.26 7.39
CA LYS A 241 -26.90 -19.72 7.39
C LYS A 241 -25.51 -20.11 7.88
N VAL A 242 -25.47 -21.12 8.74
CA VAL A 242 -24.23 -21.76 9.20
C VAL A 242 -24.31 -23.25 8.84
N LYS A 243 -23.36 -23.75 8.05
CA LYS A 243 -23.22 -25.18 7.76
C LYS A 243 -22.04 -25.71 8.58
N VAL A 244 -22.33 -26.56 9.56
CA VAL A 244 -21.32 -27.23 10.36
C VAL A 244 -21.01 -28.59 9.71
N THR A 245 -19.74 -28.85 9.42
CA THR A 245 -19.28 -30.10 8.76
C THR A 245 -18.74 -31.12 9.76
N ALA A 246 -19.29 -31.13 10.97
CA ALA A 246 -18.95 -32.14 11.98
C ALA A 246 -19.33 -33.54 11.47
N THR A 247 -18.54 -34.54 11.86
CA THR A 247 -18.75 -35.96 11.54
C THR A 247 -19.17 -36.74 12.79
N GLY A 248 -19.63 -37.99 12.60
CA GLY A 248 -20.05 -38.86 13.69
C GLY A 248 -21.41 -38.49 14.28
N TRP A 249 -22.43 -38.33 13.42
CA TRP A 249 -23.80 -38.09 13.86
C TRP A 249 -24.38 -39.34 14.56
N PRO A 250 -25.27 -39.16 15.55
CA PRO A 250 -25.59 -40.16 16.55
C PRO A 250 -26.52 -41.30 16.12
N ASP A 251 -26.74 -41.54 14.82
CA ASP A 251 -27.61 -42.60 14.28
C ASP A 251 -27.34 -44.00 14.88
N PHE A 252 -26.16 -44.23 15.47
CA PHE A 252 -25.83 -45.43 16.23
C PHE A 252 -26.77 -45.70 17.42
N VAL A 253 -27.52 -44.71 17.93
CA VAL A 253 -28.51 -44.90 19.00
C VAL A 253 -29.60 -45.89 18.60
N PHE A 254 -29.86 -46.02 17.30
CA PHE A 254 -30.85 -46.96 16.76
C PHE A 254 -30.26 -48.33 16.37
N ALA A 255 -28.97 -48.57 16.61
CA ALA A 255 -28.37 -49.87 16.36
C ALA A 255 -28.88 -50.92 17.36
N ASP A 256 -29.01 -52.17 16.92
CA ASP A 256 -29.53 -53.27 17.75
C ASP A 256 -28.67 -53.56 19.00
N ASP A 257 -27.38 -53.22 18.95
CA ASP A 257 -26.41 -53.38 20.03
C ASP A 257 -26.25 -52.12 20.90
N TYR A 258 -27.00 -51.05 20.63
CA TYR A 258 -26.97 -49.84 21.43
C TYR A 258 -27.59 -50.08 22.82
N GLN A 259 -26.78 -49.87 23.86
CA GLN A 259 -27.22 -50.02 25.24
C GLN A 259 -27.87 -48.71 25.73
N LEU A 260 -29.17 -48.58 25.51
CA LEU A 260 -29.95 -47.47 26.06
C LEU A 260 -29.85 -47.48 27.60
N PRO A 261 -29.39 -46.38 28.23
CA PRO A 261 -29.38 -46.28 29.68
C PRO A 261 -30.77 -46.53 30.28
N SER A 262 -30.86 -47.01 31.52
CA SER A 262 -32.18 -47.06 32.17
C SER A 262 -32.57 -45.68 32.69
N LEU A 263 -33.87 -45.35 32.69
CA LEU A 263 -34.35 -44.08 33.28
C LEU A 263 -33.97 -43.94 34.76
N SER A 264 -33.87 -45.05 35.50
CA SER A 264 -33.38 -45.03 36.88
C SER A 264 -31.91 -44.63 36.99
N ALA A 265 -31.05 -45.14 36.09
CA ALA A 265 -29.64 -44.73 36.03
C ALA A 265 -29.49 -43.26 35.62
N VAL A 266 -30.29 -42.81 34.64
CA VAL A 266 -30.33 -41.40 34.22
C VAL A 266 -30.80 -40.50 35.37
N GLU A 267 -31.84 -40.89 36.10
CA GLU A 267 -32.33 -40.15 37.27
C GLU A 267 -31.24 -40.04 38.35
N GLN A 268 -30.57 -41.13 38.67
CA GLN A 268 -29.47 -41.14 39.64
C GLN A 268 -28.33 -40.21 39.20
N TYR A 269 -27.99 -40.21 37.91
CA TYR A 269 -26.99 -39.31 37.35
C TYR A 269 -27.40 -37.85 37.52
N ILE A 270 -28.62 -37.49 37.14
CA ILE A 270 -29.15 -36.12 37.26
C ILE A 270 -29.18 -35.67 38.72
N ARG A 271 -29.59 -36.54 39.66
CA ARG A 271 -29.60 -36.21 41.10
C ARG A 271 -28.20 -35.88 41.62
N THR A 272 -27.18 -36.52 41.07
CA THR A 272 -25.78 -36.36 41.50
C THR A 272 -25.09 -35.19 40.80
N HIS A 273 -25.28 -35.04 39.49
CA HIS A 273 -24.50 -34.11 38.64
C HIS A 273 -25.29 -32.87 38.21
N ARG A 274 -26.62 -32.87 38.33
CA ARG A 274 -27.53 -31.77 37.93
C ARG A 274 -27.50 -31.40 36.44
N HIS A 275 -27.04 -32.31 35.58
CA HIS A 275 -27.16 -32.24 34.13
C HIS A 275 -27.36 -33.64 33.53
N LEU A 276 -27.67 -33.71 32.24
CA LEU A 276 -27.80 -34.98 31.52
C LEU A 276 -26.43 -35.64 31.30
N PRO A 277 -26.36 -36.98 31.23
CA PRO A 277 -25.15 -37.68 30.82
C PRO A 277 -24.62 -37.13 29.49
N GLU A 278 -23.29 -37.03 29.37
CA GLU A 278 -22.53 -36.58 28.17
C GLU A 278 -22.74 -35.11 27.76
N VAL A 279 -23.80 -34.45 28.21
CA VAL A 279 -23.98 -33.01 28.10
C VAL A 279 -23.08 -32.33 29.13
N PRO A 280 -22.21 -31.39 28.72
CA PRO A 280 -21.27 -30.74 29.63
C PRO A 280 -22.01 -29.90 30.68
N ALA A 281 -21.38 -29.74 31.84
CA ALA A 281 -21.92 -28.91 32.91
C ALA A 281 -21.81 -27.41 32.56
N ALA A 282 -22.66 -26.58 33.15
CA ALA A 282 -22.74 -25.15 32.84
C ALA A 282 -21.43 -24.41 33.15
N ASP A 283 -20.77 -24.74 34.26
CA ASP A 283 -19.49 -24.18 34.67
C ASP A 283 -18.35 -24.53 33.71
N GLU A 284 -18.35 -25.73 33.14
CA GLU A 284 -17.41 -26.14 32.10
C GLU A 284 -17.61 -25.32 30.82
N VAL A 285 -18.86 -25.13 30.40
CA VAL A 285 -19.21 -24.34 29.21
C VAL A 285 -18.89 -22.86 29.39
N GLU A 286 -19.14 -22.30 30.56
CA GLU A 286 -18.79 -20.90 30.88
C GLU A 286 -17.27 -20.67 30.83
N LYS A 287 -16.48 -21.66 31.25
CA LYS A 287 -15.02 -21.54 31.28
C LYS A 287 -14.37 -21.77 29.93
N ASN A 288 -14.82 -22.77 29.18
CA ASN A 288 -14.13 -23.25 27.98
C ASN A 288 -14.86 -22.93 26.68
N GLY A 289 -16.11 -22.43 26.76
CA GLY A 289 -17.01 -22.31 25.62
C GLY A 289 -17.61 -23.65 25.21
N GLN A 290 -18.45 -23.63 24.17
CA GLN A 290 -19.10 -24.80 23.61
C GLN A 290 -18.93 -24.85 22.10
N ASP A 291 -18.46 -25.98 21.58
CA ASP A 291 -18.48 -26.24 20.14
C ASP A 291 -19.92 -26.51 19.68
N LEU A 292 -20.36 -25.76 18.66
CA LEU A 292 -21.73 -25.84 18.14
C LEU A 292 -22.02 -27.19 17.46
N GLY A 293 -21.05 -27.77 16.77
CA GLY A 293 -21.20 -29.06 16.10
C GLY A 293 -21.30 -30.20 17.10
N GLU A 294 -20.39 -30.24 18.08
CA GLU A 294 -20.43 -31.24 19.14
C GLU A 294 -21.69 -31.12 20.00
N MET A 295 -22.14 -29.91 20.32
CA MET A 295 -23.38 -29.74 21.07
C MET A 295 -24.58 -30.23 20.28
N ASN A 296 -24.70 -29.89 18.99
CA ASN A 296 -25.80 -30.34 18.15
C ASN A 296 -25.84 -31.87 18.02
N LYS A 297 -24.67 -32.53 17.93
CA LYS A 297 -24.59 -34.00 17.94
C LYS A 297 -25.10 -34.58 19.27
N LYS A 298 -24.61 -34.07 20.40
CA LYS A 298 -25.07 -34.51 21.73
C LYS A 298 -26.57 -34.30 21.92
N LEU A 299 -27.10 -33.14 21.51
CA LEU A 299 -28.53 -32.86 21.58
C LEU A 299 -29.34 -33.83 20.71
N LEU A 300 -28.89 -34.12 19.49
CA LEU A 300 -29.56 -35.10 18.63
C LEU A 300 -29.53 -36.49 19.25
N GLN A 301 -28.40 -36.92 19.83
CA GLN A 301 -28.31 -38.20 20.53
C GLN A 301 -29.35 -38.29 21.66
N LYS A 302 -29.50 -37.22 22.45
CA LYS A 302 -30.52 -37.19 23.52
C LYS A 302 -31.94 -37.19 22.98
N VAL A 303 -32.20 -36.57 21.82
CA VAL A 303 -33.51 -36.65 21.16
C VAL A 303 -33.81 -38.07 20.69
N GLU A 304 -32.82 -38.80 20.18
CA GLU A 304 -32.97 -40.19 19.73
C GLU A 304 -33.18 -41.14 20.93
N GLU A 305 -32.40 -41.01 22.00
CA GLU A 305 -32.60 -41.73 23.26
C GLU A 305 -34.00 -41.47 23.85
N LEU A 306 -34.42 -40.20 23.90
CA LEU A 306 -35.77 -39.81 24.33
C LEU A 306 -36.86 -40.46 23.46
N THR A 307 -36.62 -40.56 22.16
CA THR A 307 -37.55 -41.23 21.23
C THR A 307 -37.71 -42.71 21.59
N LEU A 308 -36.61 -43.42 21.90
CA LEU A 308 -36.66 -44.81 22.34
C LEU A 308 -37.40 -44.98 23.69
N TYR A 309 -37.16 -44.09 24.67
CA TYR A 309 -37.90 -44.12 25.92
C TYR A 309 -39.41 -43.89 25.73
N VAL A 310 -39.79 -42.97 24.84
CA VAL A 310 -41.21 -42.70 24.53
C VAL A 310 -41.87 -43.89 23.86
N ILE A 311 -41.17 -44.56 22.92
CA ILE A 311 -41.67 -45.79 22.28
C ILE A 311 -41.89 -46.88 23.34
N GLU A 312 -40.94 -47.07 24.25
CA GLU A 312 -41.06 -48.06 25.32
C GLU A 312 -42.20 -47.73 26.29
N LEU A 313 -42.34 -46.46 26.69
CA LEU A 313 -43.45 -46.01 27.52
C LEU A 313 -44.80 -46.26 26.85
N GLN A 314 -44.93 -46.00 25.54
CA GLN A 314 -46.17 -46.27 24.80
C GLN A 314 -46.52 -47.76 24.79
N LYS A 315 -45.52 -48.64 24.62
CA LYS A 315 -45.73 -50.09 24.72
C LYS A 315 -46.27 -50.49 26.09
N GLN A 316 -45.70 -49.93 27.16
CA GLN A 316 -46.14 -50.18 28.53
C GLN A 316 -47.57 -49.68 28.79
N VAL A 317 -47.91 -48.47 28.31
CA VAL A 317 -49.26 -47.91 28.40
C VAL A 317 -50.28 -48.80 27.69
N ASN A 318 -49.98 -49.25 26.46
CA ASN A 318 -50.86 -50.15 25.72
C ASN A 318 -51.08 -51.47 26.47
N ALA A 319 -50.01 -52.05 27.01
CA ALA A 319 -50.08 -53.28 27.79
C ALA A 319 -50.91 -53.11 29.08
N LEU A 320 -50.84 -51.94 29.72
CA LEU A 320 -51.70 -51.61 30.87
C LEU A 320 -53.16 -51.44 30.45
N GLN A 321 -53.44 -50.76 29.34
CA GLN A 321 -54.81 -50.56 28.84
C GLN A 321 -55.48 -51.89 28.48
N GLU A 322 -54.76 -52.81 27.84
CA GLU A 322 -55.27 -54.16 27.56
C GLU A 322 -55.58 -54.96 28.83
N LYS A 323 -54.81 -54.77 29.90
CA LYS A 323 -55.07 -55.41 31.19
C LYS A 323 -56.28 -54.80 31.92
N VAL A 324 -56.53 -53.51 31.75
CA VAL A 324 -57.68 -52.81 32.36
C VAL A 324 -58.99 -53.10 31.61
N ASN A 325 -58.92 -53.33 30.30
CA ASN A 325 -60.08 -53.62 29.44
C ASN A 325 -60.48 -55.12 29.44
N LYS A 326 -59.80 -55.98 30.20
CA LYS A 326 -60.14 -57.39 30.42
C LYS A 326 -60.78 -57.57 31.78
#